data_AF-Q31AU0-F1
#
_entry.id   AF-Q31AU0-F1
#
_cell.length_a   1.000
_cell.length_b   1.000
_cell.length_c   1.000
_cell.angle_alpha   90.00
_cell.angle_beta   90.00
_cell.angle_gamma   90.00
#
_symmetry.space_group_name_H-M   'P 1'
#
loop_
_entity.id
_entity.type
_entity.pdbx_description
1 polymer ?
#
loop_
_entity_poly.entity_id
_entity_poly.type
_entity_poly.pdbx_seq_one_letter_code
_entity_poly.pdbx_strand_id
1 'polypeptide(L)'
;MIIKNNSTKLLVSLLFLLILPFVQKQWFNLYLFNINDFSFYSILYYLSGTICPSFVCFNSLRNYTYYNFNNKKIYNNEIKGKGLLLLVVINLIFLSFFISDYIYINFDIICNLFLKGNNLPKPDIFQFSLFILLNSILLIFKKSRLLFKKLILVNYILISFYLWHLQINNINVDDQFHIYRYFRLNDLNLINVFILIAIEISYFTWSFLSYKTNLSDWIVRTPQNGDIIPLLNMVIFYFFIIIYYSILT
;
A
#
# COMPACT_ATOMS: atom_id res chain seq x y z
N MET A 1 -23.89 10.06 -14.76
CA MET A 1 -22.96 8.98 -15.13
C MET A 1 -23.08 7.89 -14.10
N ILE A 2 -23.84 6.85 -14.41
CA ILE A 2 -24.10 5.71 -13.53
C ILE A 2 -22.75 5.02 -13.33
N ILE A 3 -22.30 4.92 -12.08
CA ILE A 3 -21.17 4.07 -11.70
C ILE A 3 -21.56 2.67 -12.18
N LYS A 4 -20.95 2.22 -13.28
CA LYS A 4 -21.12 0.86 -13.78
C LYS A 4 -20.48 -0.03 -12.72
N ASN A 5 -21.29 -0.45 -11.76
CA ASN A 5 -20.84 -1.19 -10.60
C ASN A 5 -20.26 -2.49 -11.13
N ASN A 6 -18.94 -2.61 -11.11
CA ASN A 6 -18.18 -3.78 -11.52
C ASN A 6 -18.30 -4.88 -10.44
N SER A 7 -19.46 -5.00 -9.80
CA SER A 7 -19.70 -5.87 -8.64
C SER A 7 -19.35 -7.32 -8.97
N THR A 8 -19.65 -7.77 -10.18
CA THR A 8 -19.25 -9.10 -10.68
C THR A 8 -17.74 -9.28 -10.74
N LYS A 9 -16.98 -8.29 -11.21
CA LYS A 9 -15.51 -8.36 -11.22
C LYS A 9 -14.92 -8.35 -9.81
N LEU A 10 -15.50 -7.56 -8.92
CA LEU A 10 -15.11 -7.55 -7.50
C LEU A 10 -15.38 -8.93 -6.88
N LEU A 11 -16.56 -9.49 -7.07
CA LEU A 11 -16.93 -10.82 -6.56
C LEU A 11 -16.02 -11.93 -7.10
N VAL A 12 -15.70 -11.92 -8.40
CA VAL A 12 -14.75 -12.87 -9.01
C VAL A 12 -13.35 -12.69 -8.41
N SER A 13 -12.88 -11.46 -8.22
CA SER A 13 -11.60 -11.24 -7.56
C SER A 13 -11.56 -11.73 -6.12
N LEU A 14 -12.65 -11.56 -5.37
CA LEU A 14 -12.75 -12.03 -3.99
C LEU A 14 -12.72 -13.56 -3.91
N LEU A 15 -13.42 -14.25 -4.82
CA LEU A 15 -13.37 -15.72 -4.91
C LEU A 15 -11.94 -16.20 -5.20
N PHE A 16 -11.24 -15.54 -6.11
CA PHE A 16 -9.85 -15.87 -6.42
C PHE A 16 -8.94 -15.70 -5.19
N LEU A 17 -9.10 -14.62 -4.43
CA LEU A 17 -8.35 -14.39 -3.19
C LEU A 17 -8.64 -15.42 -2.09
N LEU A 18 -9.81 -16.05 -2.07
CA LEU A 18 -10.11 -17.10 -1.09
C LEU A 18 -9.50 -18.45 -1.47
N ILE A 19 -9.38 -18.78 -2.75
CA ILE A 19 -8.90 -20.09 -3.22
C ILE A 19 -7.37 -20.17 -3.27
N LEU A 20 -6.73 -19.09 -3.72
CA LEU A 20 -5.29 -19.03 -3.96
C LEU A 20 -4.41 -19.36 -2.73
N PRO A 21 -4.72 -18.96 -1.48
CA PRO A 21 -3.86 -19.31 -0.33
C PRO A 21 -3.83 -20.83 -0.08
N PHE A 22 -4.91 -21.55 -0.37
CA PHE A 22 -4.93 -23.02 -0.26
C PHE A 22 -4.03 -23.68 -1.30
N VAL A 23 -4.08 -23.20 -2.55
CA VAL A 23 -3.21 -23.66 -3.63
C VAL A 23 -1.74 -23.39 -3.28
N GLN A 24 -1.45 -22.22 -2.73
CA GLN A 24 -0.11 -21.87 -2.30
C GLN A 24 0.41 -22.75 -1.16
N LYS A 25 -0.44 -23.07 -0.15
CA LYS A 25 -0.08 -23.98 0.94
C LYS A 25 0.22 -25.40 0.43
N GLN A 26 -0.49 -25.86 -0.61
CA GLN A 26 -0.18 -27.13 -1.26
C GLN A 26 1.21 -27.11 -1.92
N TRP A 27 1.55 -26.05 -2.66
CA TRP A 27 2.89 -25.91 -3.24
C TRP A 27 3.98 -25.87 -2.18
N PHE A 28 3.74 -25.19 -1.06
CA PHE A 28 4.67 -25.17 0.06
C PHE A 28 4.92 -26.56 0.64
N ASN A 29 3.86 -27.33 0.89
CA ASN A 29 3.98 -28.69 1.41
C ASN A 29 4.77 -29.58 0.44
N LEU A 30 4.49 -29.49 -0.86
CA LEU A 30 5.23 -30.24 -1.89
C LEU A 30 6.71 -29.82 -1.96
N TYR A 31 7.00 -28.53 -1.77
CA TYR A 31 8.36 -28.02 -1.67
C TYR A 31 9.10 -28.64 -0.48
N LEU A 32 8.48 -28.68 0.72
CA LEU A 32 9.09 -29.26 1.92
C LEU A 32 9.39 -30.76 1.78
N PHE A 33 8.63 -31.51 0.98
CA PHE A 33 8.90 -32.93 0.72
C PHE A 33 10.06 -33.16 -0.26
N ASN A 34 10.52 -32.12 -0.95
CA ASN A 34 11.60 -32.26 -1.92
C ASN A 34 12.97 -32.11 -1.24
N ILE A 35 13.88 -33.03 -1.56
CA ILE A 35 15.24 -33.06 -1.00
C ILE A 35 16.15 -32.01 -1.66
N ASN A 36 15.79 -31.54 -2.87
CA ASN A 36 16.56 -30.54 -3.61
C ASN A 36 16.04 -29.11 -3.35
N ASP A 37 16.93 -28.23 -2.88
CA ASP A 37 16.64 -26.81 -2.61
C ASP A 37 16.14 -26.05 -3.86
N PHE A 38 16.65 -26.38 -5.04
CA PHE A 38 16.19 -25.88 -6.33
C PHE A 38 15.28 -26.91 -7.02
N SER A 39 14.00 -26.89 -6.66
CA SER A 39 13.01 -27.75 -7.26
C SER A 39 11.95 -26.96 -8.03
N PHE A 40 11.30 -27.62 -8.98
CA PHE A 40 10.15 -27.05 -9.68
C PHE A 40 9.07 -26.54 -8.70
N TYR A 41 8.90 -27.22 -7.56
CA TYR A 41 7.96 -26.82 -6.51
C TYR A 41 8.40 -25.54 -5.76
N SER A 42 9.70 -25.30 -5.56
CA SER A 42 10.17 -24.04 -4.96
C SER A 42 9.89 -22.84 -5.87
N ILE A 43 10.07 -23.01 -7.19
CA ILE A 43 9.73 -22.00 -8.19
C ILE A 43 8.22 -21.74 -8.22
N LEU A 44 7.39 -22.79 -8.20
CA LEU A 44 5.93 -22.64 -8.17
C LEU A 44 5.45 -21.95 -6.89
N TYR A 45 6.01 -22.33 -5.73
CA TYR A 45 5.68 -21.68 -4.47
C TYR A 45 6.04 -20.19 -4.49
N TYR A 46 7.26 -19.84 -4.93
CA TYR A 46 7.69 -18.45 -5.06
C TYR A 46 6.78 -17.66 -6.00
N LEU A 47 6.54 -18.16 -7.21
CA LEU A 47 5.68 -17.50 -8.18
C LEU A 47 4.26 -17.33 -7.63
N SER A 48 3.70 -18.35 -6.98
CA SER A 48 2.35 -18.27 -6.39
C SER A 48 2.24 -17.17 -5.34
N GLY A 49 3.26 -17.00 -4.49
CA GLY A 49 3.30 -15.94 -3.49
C GLY A 49 3.30 -14.54 -4.07
N THR A 50 3.82 -14.38 -5.29
CA THR A 50 3.95 -13.07 -5.95
C THR A 50 2.70 -12.66 -6.73
N ILE A 51 1.76 -13.59 -6.94
CA ILE A 51 0.49 -13.32 -7.63
C ILE A 51 -0.36 -12.34 -6.81
N CYS A 52 -0.50 -12.56 -5.50
CA CYS A 52 -1.32 -11.71 -4.64
C CYS A 52 -0.79 -10.25 -4.58
N PRO A 53 0.51 -9.99 -4.31
CA PRO A 53 1.06 -8.64 -4.38
C PRO A 53 0.86 -7.97 -5.74
N SER A 54 1.09 -8.70 -6.82
CA SER A 54 0.88 -8.20 -8.19
C SER A 54 -0.58 -7.80 -8.41
N PHE A 55 -1.51 -8.65 -7.96
CA PHE A 55 -2.94 -8.40 -8.06
C PHE A 55 -3.37 -7.15 -7.28
N VAL A 56 -2.85 -6.97 -6.06
CA VAL A 56 -3.05 -5.74 -5.26
C VAL A 56 -2.60 -4.51 -6.03
N CYS A 57 -1.41 -4.53 -6.63
CA CYS A 57 -0.89 -3.41 -7.40
C CYS A 57 -1.72 -3.10 -8.65
N PHE A 58 -2.14 -4.11 -9.41
CA PHE A 58 -3.00 -3.90 -10.56
C PHE A 58 -4.35 -3.32 -10.17
N ASN A 59 -4.96 -3.83 -9.10
CA ASN A 59 -6.24 -3.32 -8.61
C ASN A 59 -6.10 -1.87 -8.11
N SER A 60 -5.03 -1.57 -7.37
CA SER A 60 -4.74 -0.21 -6.88
C SER A 60 -4.51 0.78 -8.02
N LEU A 61 -3.69 0.43 -9.02
CA LEU A 61 -3.45 1.30 -10.18
C LEU A 61 -4.75 1.62 -10.93
N ARG A 62 -5.62 0.63 -11.08
CA ARG A 62 -6.86 0.77 -11.85
C ARG A 62 -7.93 1.57 -11.13
N ASN A 63 -8.11 1.32 -9.83
CA ASN A 63 -9.27 1.80 -9.09
C ASN A 63 -8.95 2.93 -8.10
N TYR A 64 -7.69 3.05 -7.66
CA TYR A 64 -7.28 3.93 -6.55
C TYR A 64 -6.27 5.03 -6.96
N THR A 65 -6.09 5.26 -8.27
CA THR A 65 -5.21 6.33 -8.79
C THR A 65 -5.94 7.64 -9.05
N TYR A 66 -7.14 7.56 -9.63
CA TYR A 66 -7.97 8.70 -9.98
C TYR A 66 -9.35 8.54 -9.36
N TYR A 67 -9.50 9.05 -8.13
CA TYR A 67 -10.81 9.13 -7.52
C TYR A 67 -11.65 10.18 -8.24
N ASN A 68 -12.73 9.73 -8.86
CA ASN A 68 -13.73 10.59 -9.43
C ASN A 68 -14.81 10.86 -8.39
N PHE A 69 -14.83 12.07 -7.85
CA PHE A 69 -15.87 12.50 -6.91
C PHE A 69 -17.05 13.11 -7.66
N ASN A 70 -18.26 12.93 -7.14
CA ASN A 70 -19.48 13.21 -7.88
C ASN A 70 -19.77 14.71 -7.98
N ASN A 71 -19.61 15.36 -9.15
CA ASN A 71 -19.77 16.81 -9.35
C ASN A 71 -21.20 17.39 -9.20
N LYS A 72 -22.15 16.72 -8.53
CA LYS A 72 -23.51 17.27 -8.38
C LYS A 72 -23.47 18.62 -7.66
N LYS A 73 -23.96 19.67 -8.34
CA LYS A 73 -23.92 21.10 -8.00
C LYS A 73 -24.70 21.50 -6.72
N ILE A 74 -25.20 20.55 -5.93
CA ILE A 74 -25.95 20.88 -4.71
C ILE A 74 -24.91 21.12 -3.61
N TYR A 75 -24.37 22.35 -3.58
CA TYR A 75 -23.45 22.82 -2.56
C TYR A 75 -24.26 23.35 -1.39
N ASN A 76 -24.49 22.52 -0.37
CA ASN A 76 -25.11 23.02 0.87
C ASN A 76 -24.05 23.40 1.91
N ASN A 77 -22.92 22.68 1.99
CA ASN A 77 -21.84 22.94 2.95
C ASN A 77 -20.45 22.90 2.28
N GLU A 78 -19.64 23.95 2.51
CA GLU A 78 -18.28 24.09 2.00
C GLU A 78 -17.30 24.32 3.17
N ILE A 79 -16.11 23.71 3.08
CA ILE A 79 -15.00 23.86 4.02
C ILE A 79 -14.04 24.89 3.42
N LYS A 80 -13.78 25.98 4.17
CA LYS A 80 -12.92 27.10 3.74
C LYS A 80 -12.03 27.60 4.88
N GLY A 81 -11.06 28.45 4.53
CA GLY A 81 -10.26 29.20 5.50
C GLY A 81 -9.32 28.33 6.34
N LYS A 82 -9.15 28.70 7.61
CA LYS A 82 -8.16 28.10 8.54
C LYS A 82 -8.36 26.58 8.74
N GLY A 83 -9.61 26.12 8.80
CA GLY A 83 -9.93 24.70 8.96
C GLY A 83 -9.45 23.86 7.78
N LEU A 84 -9.61 24.37 6.55
CA LEU A 84 -9.11 23.69 5.35
C LEU A 84 -7.58 23.63 5.33
N LEU A 85 -6.91 24.73 5.70
CA LEU A 85 -5.45 24.78 5.77
C LEU A 85 -4.91 23.73 6.74
N LEU A 86 -5.48 23.64 7.94
CA LEU A 86 -5.07 22.66 8.94
C LEU A 86 -5.25 21.23 8.41
N LEU A 87 -6.38 20.95 7.77
CA LEU A 87 -6.68 19.63 7.20
C LEU A 87 -5.69 19.26 6.08
N VAL A 88 -5.38 20.21 5.18
CA VAL A 88 -4.39 20.04 4.11
C VAL A 88 -2.99 19.77 4.68
N VAL A 89 -2.55 20.57 5.64
CA VAL A 89 -1.21 20.44 6.24
C VAL A 89 -1.06 19.11 6.95
N ILE A 90 -2.04 18.74 7.79
CA ILE A 90 -2.02 17.46 8.51
C ILE A 90 -1.96 16.29 7.52
N ASN A 91 -2.83 16.30 6.50
CA ASN A 91 -2.87 15.19 5.54
C ASN A 91 -1.58 15.07 4.73
N LEU A 92 -1.01 16.20 4.28
CA LEU A 92 0.26 16.19 3.55
C LEU A 92 1.41 15.67 4.40
N ILE A 93 1.50 16.08 5.68
CA ILE A 93 2.53 15.60 6.61
C ILE A 93 2.38 14.09 6.85
N PHE A 94 1.16 13.60 7.09
CA PHE A 94 0.92 12.16 7.29
C PHE A 94 1.27 11.36 6.05
N LEU A 95 0.78 11.78 4.87
CA LEU A 95 1.04 11.07 3.62
C LEU A 95 2.53 11.08 3.28
N SER A 96 3.23 12.21 3.45
CA SER A 96 4.65 12.28 3.19
C SER A 96 5.46 11.47 4.20
N PHE A 97 5.07 11.46 5.48
CA PHE A 97 5.67 10.60 6.51
C PHE A 97 5.59 9.12 6.11
N PHE A 98 4.38 8.62 5.78
CA PHE A 98 4.22 7.22 5.40
C PHE A 98 5.00 6.86 4.14
N ILE A 99 5.03 7.75 3.13
CA ILE A 99 5.82 7.52 1.91
C ILE A 99 7.31 7.46 2.22
N SER A 100 7.82 8.42 2.99
CA SER A 100 9.22 8.50 3.37
C SER A 100 9.66 7.26 4.12
N ASP A 101 8.89 6.88 5.14
CA ASP A 101 9.18 5.72 5.96
C ASP A 101 9.11 4.42 5.15
N TYR A 102 8.12 4.29 4.27
CA TYR A 102 7.98 3.10 3.44
C TYR A 102 9.12 2.92 2.42
N ILE A 103 9.62 4.02 1.87
CA ILE A 103 10.84 4.01 1.05
C ILE A 103 12.03 3.56 1.91
N TYR A 104 12.15 4.07 3.14
CA TYR A 104 13.22 3.70 4.05
C TYR A 104 13.20 2.21 4.41
N ILE A 105 12.02 1.63 4.69
CA ILE A 105 11.86 0.19 4.94
C ILE A 105 12.42 -0.65 3.78
N ASN A 106 12.13 -0.26 2.53
CA ASN A 106 12.65 -0.97 1.37
C ASN A 106 14.20 -0.91 1.32
N PHE A 107 14.78 0.28 1.52
CA PHE A 107 16.23 0.44 1.58
C PHE A 107 16.88 -0.39 2.71
N ASP A 108 16.29 -0.37 3.89
CA ASP A 108 16.75 -1.16 5.04
C ASP A 108 16.76 -2.66 4.73
N ILE A 109 15.68 -3.18 4.13
CA ILE A 109 15.59 -4.59 3.71
C ILE A 109 16.70 -4.92 2.69
N ILE A 110 16.91 -4.08 1.68
CA ILE A 110 17.94 -4.30 0.66
C ILE A 110 19.33 -4.32 1.29
N CYS A 111 19.67 -3.36 2.15
CA CYS A 111 20.98 -3.29 2.79
C CYS A 111 21.22 -4.47 3.72
N ASN A 112 20.24 -4.85 4.55
CA ASN A 112 20.38 -5.97 5.47
C ASN A 112 20.49 -7.32 4.74
N LEU A 113 19.75 -7.51 3.63
CA LEU A 113 19.78 -8.75 2.85
C LEU A 113 21.06 -8.92 2.01
N PHE A 114 21.47 -7.87 1.27
CA PHE A 114 22.50 -7.99 0.25
C PHE A 114 23.87 -7.44 0.67
N LEU A 115 23.91 -6.49 1.60
CA LEU A 115 25.13 -5.80 2.04
C LEU A 115 25.55 -6.17 3.47
N LYS A 116 25.13 -7.37 3.95
CA LYS A 116 25.43 -7.99 5.25
C LYS A 116 26.48 -7.22 6.07
N GLY A 117 26.03 -6.46 7.06
CA GLY A 117 26.89 -5.76 8.03
C GLY A 117 26.89 -4.23 7.95
N ASN A 118 26.38 -3.64 6.87
CA ASN A 118 26.12 -2.20 6.81
C ASN A 118 24.68 -1.91 7.25
N ASN A 119 24.41 -1.99 8.56
CA ASN A 119 23.15 -1.49 9.10
C ASN A 119 23.02 -0.03 8.67
N LEU A 120 22.02 0.28 7.84
CA LEU A 120 21.75 1.65 7.43
C LEU A 120 21.55 2.46 8.73
N PRO A 121 22.44 3.42 9.05
CA PRO A 121 22.20 4.25 10.21
C PRO A 121 20.88 4.96 9.96
N LYS A 122 20.00 4.94 10.97
CA LYS A 122 18.72 5.63 10.86
C LYS A 122 19.01 7.07 10.47
N PRO A 123 18.25 7.64 9.51
CA PRO A 123 18.43 9.03 9.15
C PRO A 123 18.23 9.86 10.41
N ASP A 124 19.13 10.82 10.62
CA ASP A 124 18.97 11.79 11.70
C ASP A 124 17.59 12.43 11.61
N ILE A 125 16.97 12.71 12.76
CA ILE A 125 15.61 13.29 12.82
C ILE A 125 15.49 14.50 11.90
N PHE A 126 16.55 15.32 11.85
CA PHE A 126 16.61 16.49 10.97
C PHE A 126 16.57 16.10 9.48
N GLN A 127 17.41 15.16 9.04
CA GLN A 127 17.44 14.70 7.64
C GLN A 127 16.12 14.05 7.22
N PHE A 128 15.53 13.22 8.10
CA PHE A 128 14.24 12.61 7.83
C PHE A 128 13.13 13.66 7.73
N SER A 129 13.15 14.68 8.61
CA SER A 129 12.17 15.77 8.57
C SER A 129 12.27 16.59 7.27
N LEU A 130 13.49 16.84 6.76
CA LEU A 130 13.69 17.48 5.46
C LEU A 130 13.15 16.63 4.32
N PHE A 131 13.32 15.31 4.38
CA PHE A 131 12.80 14.40 3.35
C PHE A 131 11.27 14.35 3.35
N ILE A 132 10.64 14.31 4.53
CA ILE A 132 9.18 14.44 4.70
C ILE A 132 8.68 15.76 4.10
N LEU A 133 9.38 16.87 4.38
CA LEU A 133 9.01 18.19 3.86
C LEU A 133 9.12 18.23 2.34
N LEU A 134 10.22 17.71 1.76
CA LEU A 134 10.40 17.63 0.32
C LEU A 134 9.29 16.80 -0.35
N ASN A 135 8.97 15.64 0.22
CA ASN A 135 7.88 14.79 -0.26
C ASN A 135 6.52 15.52 -0.18
N SER A 136 6.27 16.28 0.90
CA SER A 136 5.04 17.05 1.07
C SER A 136 4.86 18.13 -0.01
N ILE A 137 5.93 18.85 -0.35
CA ILE A 137 5.93 19.85 -1.42
C ILE A 137 5.66 19.18 -2.76
N LEU A 138 6.35 18.07 -3.04
CA LEU A 138 6.18 17.37 -4.30
C LEU A 138 4.76 16.80 -4.45
N LEU A 139 4.10 16.36 -3.38
CA LEU A 139 2.72 15.82 -3.43
C LEU A 139 1.65 16.84 -3.84
N ILE A 140 1.95 18.13 -3.79
CA ILE A 140 1.06 19.22 -4.24
C ILE A 140 0.90 19.20 -5.77
N PHE A 141 1.95 18.84 -6.51
CA PHE A 141 1.87 18.82 -7.97
C PHE A 141 1.17 17.54 -8.47
N LYS A 142 0.21 17.72 -9.38
CA LYS A 142 -0.61 16.61 -9.90
C LYS A 142 0.23 15.48 -10.54
N LYS A 143 1.31 15.82 -11.25
CA LYS A 143 2.15 14.86 -11.99
C LYS A 143 3.02 14.02 -11.05
N SER A 144 3.69 14.64 -10.10
CA SER A 144 4.49 13.97 -9.07
C SER A 144 3.63 13.11 -8.15
N ARG A 145 2.41 13.55 -7.81
CA ARG A 145 1.48 12.73 -7.01
C ARG A 145 1.22 11.35 -7.63
N LEU A 146 0.99 11.30 -8.95
CA LEU A 146 0.83 10.03 -9.68
C LEU A 146 2.13 9.21 -9.73
N LEU A 147 3.27 9.89 -9.80
CA LEU A 147 4.57 9.23 -9.74
C LEU A 147 4.79 8.57 -8.37
N PHE A 148 4.52 9.29 -7.26
CA PHE A 148 4.59 8.71 -5.92
C PHE A 148 3.67 7.50 -5.76
N LYS A 149 2.45 7.56 -6.30
CA LYS A 149 1.54 6.41 -6.28
C LYS A 149 2.15 5.17 -6.92
N LYS A 150 2.81 5.33 -8.07
CA LYS A 150 3.51 4.24 -8.74
C LYS A 150 4.72 3.76 -7.93
N LEU A 151 5.52 4.68 -7.38
CA LEU A 151 6.67 4.32 -6.54
C LEU A 151 6.28 3.51 -5.30
N ILE A 152 5.20 3.90 -4.61
CA ILE A 152 4.65 3.15 -3.47
C ILE A 152 4.32 1.71 -3.87
N LEU A 153 3.67 1.52 -5.02
CA LEU A 153 3.28 0.18 -5.49
C LEU A 153 4.48 -0.66 -5.95
N VAL A 154 5.49 -0.02 -6.54
CA VAL A 154 6.78 -0.68 -6.82
C VAL A 154 7.45 -1.13 -5.52
N ASN A 155 7.51 -0.25 -4.51
CA ASN A 155 8.05 -0.60 -3.19
C ASN A 155 7.29 -1.76 -2.55
N TYR A 156 5.95 -1.77 -2.64
CA TYR A 156 5.14 -2.86 -2.11
C TYR A 156 5.47 -4.21 -2.75
N ILE A 157 5.63 -4.25 -4.08
CA ILE A 157 6.02 -5.46 -4.79
C ILE A 157 7.44 -5.89 -4.38
N LEU A 158 8.40 -4.95 -4.32
CA LEU A 158 9.78 -5.25 -3.92
C LEU A 158 9.86 -5.84 -2.52
N ILE A 159 9.22 -5.20 -1.53
CA ILE A 159 9.14 -5.71 -0.16
C ILE A 159 8.52 -7.11 -0.17
N SER A 160 7.40 -7.30 -0.88
CA SER A 160 6.75 -8.62 -0.95
C SER A 160 7.68 -9.69 -1.54
N PHE A 161 8.43 -9.39 -2.60
CA PHE A 161 9.43 -10.32 -3.15
C PHE A 161 10.51 -10.67 -2.13
N TYR A 162 11.02 -9.67 -1.39
CA TYR A 162 12.03 -9.90 -0.36
C TYR A 162 11.49 -10.78 0.78
N LEU A 163 10.24 -10.57 1.19
CA LEU A 163 9.59 -11.40 2.22
C LEU A 163 9.43 -12.85 1.76
N TRP A 164 9.01 -13.09 0.52
CA TRP A 164 8.96 -14.46 -0.03
C TRP A 164 10.33 -15.11 -0.13
N HIS A 165 11.35 -14.36 -0.53
CA HIS A 165 12.72 -14.84 -0.55
C HIS A 165 13.21 -15.24 0.85
N LEU A 166 12.92 -14.43 1.86
CA LEU A 166 13.24 -14.70 3.26
C LEU A 166 12.56 -15.99 3.76
N GLN A 167 11.27 -16.16 3.44
CA GLN A 167 10.49 -17.33 3.84
C GLN A 167 10.98 -18.63 3.19
N ILE A 168 11.32 -18.62 1.89
CA ILE A 168 11.82 -19.83 1.21
C ILE A 168 13.17 -20.27 1.77
N ASN A 169 14.06 -19.32 2.02
CA ASN A 169 15.39 -19.63 2.53
C ASN A 169 15.43 -19.82 4.05
N ASN A 170 14.27 -19.78 4.73
CA ASN A 170 14.13 -19.89 6.18
C ASN A 170 15.10 -18.97 6.95
N ILE A 171 15.31 -17.76 6.43
CA ILE A 171 16.19 -16.77 7.06
C ILE A 171 15.38 -16.11 8.15
N ASN A 172 15.82 -16.26 9.41
CA ASN A 172 15.15 -15.60 10.52
C ASN A 172 15.41 -14.09 10.47
N VAL A 173 14.32 -13.34 10.43
CA VAL A 173 14.29 -11.88 10.33
C VAL A 173 13.95 -11.41 11.73
N ASP A 174 14.93 -11.31 12.62
CA ASP A 174 14.68 -10.79 13.97
C ASP A 174 14.50 -9.25 13.93
N ASP A 175 14.47 -8.59 15.09
CA ASP A 175 14.34 -7.13 15.32
C ASP A 175 15.33 -6.23 14.53
N GLN A 176 16.18 -6.80 13.69
CA GLN A 176 17.15 -6.12 12.83
C GLN A 176 16.47 -5.29 11.73
N PHE A 177 15.30 -5.71 11.23
CA PHE A 177 14.62 -5.00 10.15
C PHE A 177 13.68 -3.92 10.71
N HIS A 178 13.70 -2.73 10.09
CA HIS A 178 12.89 -1.59 10.52
C HIS A 178 11.39 -1.87 10.50
N ILE A 179 10.94 -2.81 9.65
CA ILE A 179 9.54 -3.20 9.50
C ILE A 179 8.93 -3.79 10.79
N TYR A 180 9.73 -4.47 11.63
CA TYR A 180 9.26 -5.07 12.90
C TYR A 180 8.92 -4.02 13.97
N ARG A 181 9.35 -2.78 13.82
CA ARG A 181 9.03 -1.70 14.78
C ARG A 181 7.58 -1.26 14.73
N TYR A 182 6.88 -1.52 13.63
CA TYR A 182 5.50 -1.07 13.43
C TYR A 182 4.47 -1.96 14.13
N PHE A 183 4.70 -3.26 14.18
CA PHE A 183 3.78 -4.21 14.77
C PHE A 183 4.55 -5.39 15.39
N ARG A 184 4.15 -5.80 16.60
CA ARG A 184 4.54 -7.11 17.19
C ARG A 184 3.88 -8.29 16.48
N LEU A 185 3.42 -8.10 15.24
CA LEU A 185 2.83 -9.16 14.43
C LEU A 185 3.99 -9.96 13.83
N ASN A 186 3.92 -11.29 13.95
CA ASN A 186 4.95 -12.15 13.39
C ASN A 186 4.89 -12.24 11.86
N ASP A 187 3.80 -11.77 11.23
CA ASP A 187 3.61 -11.82 9.79
C ASP A 187 3.99 -10.50 9.10
N LEU A 188 5.16 -10.51 8.48
CA LEU A 188 5.69 -9.38 7.72
C LEU A 188 4.86 -9.03 6.48
N ASN A 189 4.19 -10.00 5.86
CA ASN A 189 3.34 -9.72 4.70
C ASN A 189 2.11 -8.91 5.11
N LEU A 190 1.49 -9.26 6.25
CA LEU A 190 0.40 -8.47 6.82
C LEU A 190 0.85 -7.06 7.18
N ILE A 191 2.04 -6.89 7.76
CA ILE A 191 2.58 -5.56 8.06
C ILE A 191 2.72 -4.72 6.78
N ASN A 192 3.28 -5.31 5.72
CA ASN A 192 3.43 -4.65 4.44
C ASN A 192 2.06 -4.20 3.85
N VAL A 193 1.03 -5.05 3.98
CA VAL A 193 -0.35 -4.73 3.61
C VAL A 193 -0.92 -3.59 4.45
N PHE A 194 -0.74 -3.60 5.77
CA PHE A 194 -1.25 -2.54 6.64
C PHE A 194 -0.62 -1.18 6.33
N ILE A 195 0.69 -1.13 6.05
CA ILE A 195 1.36 0.10 5.64
C ILE A 195 0.78 0.61 4.32
N LEU A 196 0.56 -0.28 3.34
CA LEU A 196 -0.06 0.08 2.07
C LEU A 196 -1.48 0.63 2.27
N ILE A 197 -2.30 0.02 3.13
CA ILE A 197 -3.66 0.51 3.46
C ILE A 197 -3.61 1.92 4.04
N ALA A 198 -2.70 2.19 4.97
CA ALA A 198 -2.57 3.53 5.57
C ALA A 198 -2.20 4.59 4.53
N ILE A 199 -1.28 4.27 3.61
CA ILE A 199 -0.91 5.14 2.49
C ILE A 199 -2.10 5.36 1.55
N GLU A 200 -2.85 4.31 1.23
CA GLU A 200 -4.01 4.35 0.35
C GLU A 200 -5.12 5.25 0.87
N ILE A 201 -5.45 5.14 2.15
CA ILE A 201 -6.45 5.99 2.82
C ILE A 201 -5.98 7.45 2.81
N SER A 202 -4.72 7.70 3.14
CA SER A 202 -4.14 9.05 3.13
C SER A 202 -4.11 9.64 1.70
N TYR A 203 -3.86 8.80 0.69
CA TYR A 203 -3.90 9.23 -0.71
C TYR A 203 -5.32 9.50 -1.22
N PHE A 204 -6.31 8.72 -0.74
CA PHE A 204 -7.73 8.97 -1.00
C PHE A 204 -8.17 10.31 -0.45
N THR A 205 -7.88 10.59 0.83
CA THR A 205 -8.21 11.87 1.46
C THR A 205 -7.50 13.03 0.75
N TRP A 206 -6.23 12.88 0.36
CA TRP A 206 -5.52 13.91 -0.41
C TRP A 206 -6.15 14.15 -1.78
N SER A 207 -6.56 13.09 -2.47
CA SER A 207 -7.24 13.18 -3.76
C SER A 207 -8.59 13.88 -3.66
N PHE A 208 -9.30 13.72 -2.54
CA PHE A 208 -10.55 14.41 -2.26
C PHE A 208 -10.33 15.92 -2.07
N LEU A 209 -9.37 16.30 -1.23
CA LEU A 209 -9.07 17.72 -0.93
C LEU A 209 -8.61 18.50 -2.17
N SER A 210 -7.82 17.84 -3.03
CA SER A 210 -7.25 18.46 -4.24
C SER A 210 -8.12 18.29 -5.48
N TYR A 211 -9.36 17.83 -5.34
CA TYR A 211 -10.19 17.47 -6.48
C TYR A 211 -10.49 18.67 -7.38
N LYS A 212 -10.37 18.45 -8.70
CA LYS A 212 -10.67 19.39 -9.82
C LYS A 212 -9.79 20.65 -9.89
N THR A 213 -9.70 21.43 -8.82
CA THR A 213 -9.00 22.73 -8.79
C THR A 213 -7.61 22.66 -8.15
N ASN A 214 -7.21 21.50 -7.62
CA ASN A 214 -5.93 21.31 -6.91
C ASN A 214 -5.70 22.38 -5.83
N LEU A 215 -6.75 22.73 -5.09
CA LEU A 215 -6.77 23.76 -4.05
C LEU A 215 -6.49 25.20 -4.53
N SER A 216 -6.60 25.53 -5.84
CA SER A 216 -6.44 26.90 -6.33
C SER A 216 -7.37 27.90 -5.64
N ASP A 217 -8.60 27.48 -5.39
CA ASP A 217 -9.66 28.36 -4.88
C ASP A 217 -9.78 28.30 -3.35
N TRP A 218 -9.02 27.43 -2.68
CA TRP A 218 -9.11 27.16 -1.23
C TRP A 218 -10.53 26.83 -0.72
N ILE A 219 -11.26 26.06 -1.53
CA ILE A 219 -12.63 25.62 -1.22
C ILE A 219 -12.72 24.11 -1.47
N VAL A 220 -13.18 23.37 -0.47
CA VAL A 220 -13.50 21.94 -0.60
C VAL A 220 -14.91 21.70 -0.11
N ARG A 221 -15.72 20.98 -0.87
CA ARG A 221 -17.06 20.61 -0.47
C ARG A 221 -17.05 19.53 0.62
N THR A 222 -18.10 19.48 1.43
CA THR A 222 -18.28 18.32 2.32
C THR A 222 -18.56 17.04 1.52
N PRO A 223 -18.04 15.87 1.95
CA PRO A 223 -18.24 14.62 1.24
C PRO A 223 -19.72 14.24 1.19
N GLN A 224 -20.19 13.76 0.04
CA GLN A 224 -21.54 13.21 -0.14
C GLN A 224 -21.53 11.68 -0.01
N ASN A 225 -22.69 11.06 0.23
CA ASN A 225 -22.80 9.58 0.35
C ASN A 225 -22.18 8.84 -0.85
N GLY A 226 -22.30 9.39 -2.06
CA GLY A 226 -21.70 8.80 -3.26
C GLY A 226 -20.16 8.86 -3.29
N ASP A 227 -19.54 9.82 -2.60
CA ASP A 227 -18.09 9.98 -2.50
C ASP A 227 -17.46 8.98 -1.52
N ILE A 228 -18.26 8.33 -0.66
CA ILE A 228 -17.82 7.31 0.31
C ILE A 228 -17.70 5.92 -0.35
N ILE A 229 -18.44 5.66 -1.44
CA ILE A 229 -18.47 4.36 -2.13
C ILE A 229 -17.06 3.87 -2.52
N PRO A 230 -16.16 4.69 -3.10
CA PRO A 230 -14.80 4.25 -3.43
C PRO A 230 -13.98 3.84 -2.20
N LEU A 231 -14.15 4.53 -1.07
CA LEU A 231 -13.47 4.21 0.18
C LEU A 231 -13.97 2.87 0.73
N LEU A 232 -15.28 2.63 0.69
CA LEU A 232 -15.87 1.35 1.13
C LEU A 232 -15.37 0.19 0.26
N ASN A 233 -15.32 0.37 -1.06
CA ASN A 233 -14.76 -0.64 -1.98
C ASN A 233 -13.28 -0.94 -1.70
N MET A 234 -12.49 0.07 -1.32
CA MET A 234 -11.11 -0.11 -0.88
C MET A 234 -11.04 -0.94 0.40
N VAL A 235 -11.84 -0.60 1.43
CA VAL A 235 -11.86 -1.31 2.70
C VAL A 235 -12.24 -2.78 2.51
N ILE A 236 -13.29 -3.06 1.72
CA ILE A 236 -13.69 -4.44 1.40
C ILE A 236 -12.53 -5.18 0.71
N PHE A 237 -11.93 -4.59 -0.32
CA PHE A 237 -10.86 -5.24 -1.06
C PHE A 237 -9.70 -5.63 -0.14
N TYR A 238 -9.19 -4.70 0.66
CA TYR A 238 -8.07 -4.96 1.55
C TYR A 238 -8.42 -5.88 2.72
N PHE A 239 -9.67 -5.91 3.17
CA PHE A 239 -10.13 -6.89 4.16
C PHE A 239 -9.92 -8.33 3.66
N PHE A 240 -10.22 -8.62 2.40
CA PHE A 240 -9.95 -9.95 1.83
C PHE A 240 -8.46 -10.24 1.62
N ILE A 241 -7.63 -9.23 1.37
CA ILE A 241 -6.17 -9.39 1.35
C ILE A 241 -5.63 -9.74 2.74
N ILE A 242 -6.18 -9.14 3.80
CA ILE A 242 -5.82 -9.49 5.18
C ILE A 242 -6.20 -10.94 5.47
N ILE A 243 -7.42 -11.36 5.08
CA ILE A 243 -7.85 -12.77 5.20
C ILE A 243 -6.90 -13.69 4.43
N TYR A 244 -6.51 -13.33 3.20
CA TYR A 244 -5.57 -14.11 2.39
C TYR A 244 -4.28 -14.43 3.14
N TYR A 245 -3.60 -13.42 3.68
CA TYR A 245 -2.33 -13.62 4.39
C TYR A 245 -2.52 -14.30 5.76
N SER A 246 -3.66 -14.07 6.40
CA SER A 246 -4.00 -14.74 7.67
C SER A 246 -4.26 -16.24 7.52
N ILE A 247 -4.66 -16.73 6.33
CA ILE A 247 -4.83 -18.17 6.05
C ILE A 247 -3.49 -18.84 5.72
N LEU A 248 -2.56 -18.06 5.17
CA LEU A 248 -1.27 -18.53 4.67
C LEU A 248 -0.26 -18.72 5.80
N THR A 249 -0.37 -17.90 6.85
CA THR A 249 0.35 -18.06 8.12
C THR A 249 -0.10 -19.30 8.90
#